data_AF-A0A945CCB2-F1
#
_entry.id   AF-A0A945CCB2-F1
#
_cell.length_a   1.000
_cell.length_b   1.000
_cell.length_c   1.000
_cell.angle_alpha   90.00
_cell.angle_beta   90.00
_cell.angle_gamma   90.00
#
_symmetry.space_group_name_H-M   'P 1'
#
loop_
_entity.id
_entity.type
_entity.pdbx_description
1 polymer ?
#
loop_
_entity_poly.entity_id
_entity_poly.type
_entity_poly.pdbx_seq_one_letter_code
_entity_poly.pdbx_strand_id
1 'polypeptide(L)'
;MAHLYFRKEKDWSKRKTFNGTEKIIEDLVRNPGIDILIFINEKSQIIIRSIRGMAMLEDKESGLEYTPLVNDPFDYKNLKGLLTYEEILDKTFDTDYPDALTQIHQLFNSNRCGDLVISSNEGFDLRDNFEIPEHKSSHGSLKKEHMLVPLIMNKKVTEDKIRTVDLFPTILRFLNYKSPIKTDGKELDIN
;
A
#
# COMPACT_ATOMS: atom_id res chain seq x y z
N MET A 1 3.19 -9.36 3.01
CA MET A 1 4.21 -8.35 2.66
C MET A 1 5.37 -8.43 3.63
N ALA A 2 6.61 -8.17 3.19
CA ALA A 2 7.80 -8.14 4.04
C ALA A 2 8.53 -6.80 3.91
N HIS A 3 9.18 -6.38 5.00
CA HIS A 3 10.05 -5.21 5.05
C HIS A 3 11.49 -5.67 5.17
N LEU A 4 12.36 -5.20 4.28
CA LEU A 4 13.81 -5.39 4.39
C LEU A 4 14.45 -4.09 4.87
N TYR A 5 15.39 -4.26 5.81
CA TYR A 5 16.16 -3.18 6.41
C TYR A 5 17.63 -3.41 6.11
N PHE A 6 18.30 -2.39 5.58
CA PHE A 6 19.70 -2.42 5.25
C PHE A 6 20.49 -1.58 6.25
N ARG A 7 21.61 -2.14 6.70
CA ARG A 7 22.60 -1.41 7.51
C ARG A 7 23.87 -1.21 6.73
N LYS A 8 24.50 -0.04 6.92
CA LYS A 8 25.89 0.20 6.58
C LYS A 8 26.64 0.51 7.87
N GLU A 9 27.82 -0.09 8.07
CA GLU A 9 28.69 0.20 9.23
C GLU A 9 28.00 0.07 10.60
N LYS A 10 26.99 -0.80 10.72
CA LYS A 10 26.17 -1.06 11.92
C LYS A 10 25.24 0.08 12.34
N ASP A 11 25.01 1.08 11.49
CA ASP A 11 24.03 2.15 11.73
C ASP A 11 22.65 1.80 11.15
N TRP A 12 21.63 1.87 12.00
CA TRP A 12 20.20 1.65 11.69
C TRP A 12 19.36 2.94 11.79
N SER A 13 19.97 4.08 12.11
CA SER A 13 19.25 5.31 12.47
C SER A 13 18.55 6.01 11.30
N LYS A 14 18.88 5.66 10.07
CA LYS A 14 18.36 6.32 8.86
C LYS A 14 17.94 5.29 7.81
N ARG A 15 16.74 5.52 7.24
CA ARG A 15 16.31 4.86 6.01
C ARG A 15 17.34 5.12 4.92
N LYS A 16 17.74 4.08 4.20
CA LYS A 16 18.75 4.17 3.13
C LYS A 16 18.07 4.35 1.78
N THR A 17 18.62 5.28 1.00
CA THR A 17 18.31 5.47 -0.42
C THR A 17 19.21 4.56 -1.24
N PHE A 18 18.65 3.89 -2.25
CA PHE A 18 19.25 2.73 -2.92
C PHE A 18 20.35 3.09 -3.92
N ASN A 19 21.58 3.27 -3.43
CA ASN A 19 22.78 3.34 -4.28
C ASN A 19 23.65 2.09 -4.02
N GLY A 20 23.90 1.27 -5.04
CA GLY A 20 24.73 0.06 -4.95
C GLY A 20 24.00 -1.26 -4.62
N THR A 21 22.67 -1.29 -4.79
CA THR A 21 21.79 -2.46 -4.54
C THR A 21 20.91 -2.79 -5.75
N GLU A 22 21.21 -2.20 -6.91
CA GLU A 22 20.48 -2.33 -8.16
C GLU A 22 20.31 -3.80 -8.54
N LYS A 23 21.39 -4.58 -8.34
CA LYS A 23 21.36 -6.02 -8.57
C LYS A 23 20.32 -6.75 -7.71
N ILE A 24 20.23 -6.43 -6.41
CA ILE A 24 19.23 -7.06 -5.51
C ILE A 24 17.82 -6.70 -5.98
N ILE A 25 17.58 -5.44 -6.34
CA ILE A 25 16.28 -5.02 -6.87
C ILE A 25 15.94 -5.79 -8.15
N GLU A 26 16.89 -5.89 -9.09
CA GLU A 26 16.70 -6.60 -10.34
C GLU A 26 16.43 -8.09 -10.13
N ASP A 27 17.19 -8.74 -9.25
CA ASP A 27 17.04 -10.15 -8.92
C ASP A 27 15.67 -10.41 -8.26
N LEU A 28 15.25 -9.54 -7.33
CA LEU A 28 13.95 -9.64 -6.67
C LEU A 28 12.79 -9.40 -7.63
N VAL A 29 12.86 -8.40 -8.50
CA VAL A 29 11.80 -8.12 -9.50
C VAL A 29 11.63 -9.28 -10.49
N ARG A 30 12.71 -10.02 -10.79
CA ARG A 30 12.67 -11.18 -11.68
C ARG A 30 12.22 -12.46 -10.98
N ASN A 31 12.17 -12.48 -9.65
CA ASN A 31 11.74 -13.66 -8.90
C ASN A 31 10.23 -13.86 -9.06
N PRO A 32 9.76 -15.04 -9.51
CA PRO A 32 8.33 -15.29 -9.76
C PRO A 32 7.45 -15.19 -8.52
N GLY A 33 8.04 -15.33 -7.33
CA GLY A 33 7.35 -15.19 -6.05
C GLY A 33 7.15 -13.76 -5.59
N ILE A 34 7.74 -12.77 -6.28
CA ILE A 34 7.59 -11.35 -5.97
C ILE A 34 6.63 -10.70 -6.97
N ASP A 35 5.60 -10.04 -6.44
CA ASP A 35 4.61 -9.33 -7.25
C ASP A 35 4.97 -7.84 -7.40
N ILE A 36 5.17 -7.19 -6.26
CA ILE A 36 5.41 -5.76 -6.16
C ILE A 36 6.60 -5.54 -5.22
N LEU A 37 7.50 -4.68 -5.63
CA LEU A 37 8.67 -4.24 -4.88
C LEU A 37 8.64 -2.72 -4.79
N ILE A 38 8.80 -2.16 -3.60
CA ILE A 38 8.60 -0.73 -3.33
C ILE A 38 9.75 -0.18 -2.49
N PHE A 39 10.31 0.96 -2.87
CA PHE A 39 11.41 1.61 -2.14
C PHE A 39 11.42 3.11 -2.37
N ILE A 40 12.26 3.84 -1.62
CA ILE A 40 12.50 5.26 -1.82
C ILE A 40 13.81 5.49 -2.58
N ASN A 41 13.78 6.31 -3.63
CA ASN A 41 14.98 6.71 -4.36
C ASN A 41 15.71 7.89 -3.70
N GLU A 42 16.84 8.33 -4.27
CA GLU A 42 17.64 9.44 -3.73
C GLU A 42 16.91 10.80 -3.74
N LYS A 43 15.84 10.94 -4.52
CA LYS A 43 14.99 12.15 -4.58
C LYS A 43 13.79 12.09 -3.63
N SER A 44 13.79 11.13 -2.70
CA SER A 44 12.67 10.89 -1.77
C SER A 44 11.35 10.52 -2.44
N GLN A 45 11.39 9.98 -3.66
CA GLN A 45 10.22 9.51 -4.39
C GLN A 45 10.01 8.02 -4.13
N ILE A 46 8.76 7.60 -3.99
CA ILE A 46 8.42 6.18 -3.84
C ILE A 46 8.43 5.55 -5.23
N ILE A 47 9.27 4.53 -5.40
CA ILE A 47 9.39 3.75 -6.62
C ILE A 47 8.71 2.42 -6.41
N ILE A 48 7.84 2.07 -7.36
CA ILE A 48 7.08 0.82 -7.39
C ILE A 48 7.54 0.04 -8.61
N ARG A 49 7.98 -1.20 -8.40
CA ARG A 49 8.45 -2.11 -9.46
C ARG A 49 7.71 -3.42 -9.40
N SER A 50 7.47 -3.97 -10.58
CA SER A 50 7.02 -5.32 -10.84
C SER A 50 7.73 -5.84 -12.09
N ILE A 51 7.64 -7.13 -12.36
CA ILE A 51 8.01 -7.66 -13.66
C ILE A 51 7.15 -7.08 -14.80
N ARG A 52 5.92 -6.63 -14.47
CA ARG A 52 5.00 -6.00 -15.41
C ARG A 52 5.38 -4.57 -15.79
N GLY A 53 6.00 -3.84 -14.86
CA GLY A 53 6.29 -2.42 -15.08
C GLY A 53 6.89 -1.71 -13.87
N MET A 54 7.01 -0.39 -14.02
CA MET A 54 7.60 0.50 -13.04
C MET A 54 6.81 1.80 -13.00
N ALA A 55 6.54 2.29 -11.80
CA ALA A 55 5.90 3.56 -11.57
C ALA A 55 6.57 4.33 -10.42
N MET A 56 6.28 5.61 -10.39
CA MET A 56 6.71 6.55 -9.36
C MET A 56 5.48 7.13 -8.67
N LEU A 57 5.58 7.33 -7.37
CA LEU A 57 4.56 7.93 -6.53
C LEU A 57 5.20 9.01 -5.67
N GLU A 58 4.60 10.19 -5.69
CA GLU A 58 5.06 11.35 -4.92
C GLU A 58 3.93 11.93 -4.09
N ASP A 59 4.26 12.31 -2.86
CA ASP A 59 3.36 13.09 -2.01
C ASP A 59 3.33 14.55 -2.47
N LYS A 60 2.13 15.10 -2.62
CA LYS A 60 1.87 16.50 -2.99
C LYS A 60 0.86 17.07 -2.00
N GLU A 61 0.81 18.39 -1.90
CA GLU A 61 -0.05 19.08 -0.91
C GLU A 61 -1.53 18.67 -0.99
N SER A 62 -2.04 18.39 -2.18
CA SER A 62 -3.46 18.05 -2.42
C SER A 62 -3.73 16.57 -2.71
N GLY A 63 -2.74 15.68 -2.63
CA GLY A 63 -2.91 14.27 -2.95
C GLY A 63 -1.62 13.59 -3.37
N LEU A 64 -1.73 12.51 -4.15
CA LEU A 64 -0.59 11.76 -4.63
C LEU A 64 -0.44 11.92 -6.13
N GLU A 65 0.78 12.22 -6.58
CA GLU A 65 1.11 12.23 -8.00
C GLU A 65 1.66 10.87 -8.42
N TYR A 66 0.90 10.18 -9.27
CA TYR A 66 1.25 8.84 -9.76
C TYR A 66 1.71 8.90 -11.22
N THR A 67 2.90 8.37 -11.49
CA THR A 67 3.50 8.39 -12.83
C THR A 67 4.01 7.00 -13.20
N PRO A 68 3.27 6.23 -14.03
CA PRO A 68 3.81 5.06 -14.72
C PRO A 68 5.00 5.46 -15.59
N LEU A 69 6.14 4.79 -15.41
CA LEU A 69 7.39 5.08 -16.13
C LEU A 69 7.64 4.09 -17.26
N VAL A 70 7.42 2.80 -16.99
CA VAL A 70 7.54 1.70 -17.97
C VAL A 70 6.40 0.73 -17.72
N ASN A 71 5.37 0.74 -18.56
CA ASN A 71 4.08 0.11 -18.27
C ASN A 71 3.54 0.52 -16.89
N ASP A 72 2.40 -0.04 -16.48
CA ASP A 72 1.85 0.14 -15.14
C ASP A 72 2.05 -1.14 -14.32
N PRO A 73 2.74 -1.11 -13.15
CA PRO A 73 2.92 -2.29 -12.31
C PRO A 73 1.61 -2.84 -11.73
N PHE A 74 0.56 -2.04 -11.62
CA PHE A 74 -0.77 -2.41 -11.14
C PHE A 74 -1.80 -2.61 -12.26
N ASP A 75 -1.43 -2.31 -13.51
CA ASP A 75 -2.33 -2.36 -14.66
C ASP A 75 -3.56 -1.43 -14.52
N TYR A 76 -3.39 -0.27 -13.88
CA TYR A 76 -4.46 0.71 -13.82
C TYR A 76 -4.71 1.32 -15.21
N LYS A 77 -5.95 1.25 -15.69
CA LYS A 77 -6.32 1.75 -17.02
C LYS A 77 -6.20 3.28 -17.07
N ASN A 78 -5.11 3.78 -17.63
CA ASN A 78 -4.82 5.21 -17.85
C ASN A 78 -4.76 6.06 -16.58
N LEU A 79 -4.55 5.47 -15.40
CA LEU A 79 -4.41 6.23 -14.17
C LEU A 79 -3.03 6.88 -14.10
N LYS A 80 -2.99 8.22 -14.08
CA LYS A 80 -1.75 9.00 -13.95
C LYS A 80 -2.06 10.43 -13.51
N GLY A 81 -1.04 11.13 -13.02
CA GLY A 81 -1.10 12.51 -12.57
C GLY A 81 -1.47 12.64 -11.09
N LEU A 82 -1.79 13.87 -10.70
CA LEU A 82 -2.19 14.21 -9.34
C LEU A 82 -3.62 13.72 -9.06
N LEU A 83 -3.77 12.94 -8.00
CA LEU A 83 -5.02 12.31 -7.59
C LEU A 83 -5.24 12.54 -6.09
N THR A 84 -6.46 12.90 -5.73
CA THR A 84 -6.87 12.88 -4.32
C THR A 84 -7.00 11.44 -3.82
N TYR A 85 -6.95 11.24 -2.50
CA TYR A 85 -7.18 9.92 -1.90
C TYR A 85 -8.53 9.33 -2.32
N GLU A 86 -9.58 10.14 -2.43
CA GLU A 86 -10.91 9.68 -2.85
C GLU A 86 -10.94 9.24 -4.32
N GLU A 87 -10.26 9.97 -5.21
CA GLU A 87 -10.14 9.55 -6.61
C GLU A 87 -9.32 8.26 -6.75
N ILE A 88 -8.30 8.05 -5.92
CA ILE A 88 -7.54 6.80 -5.90
C ILE A 88 -8.47 5.66 -5.52
N LEU A 89 -9.21 5.77 -4.43
CA LEU A 89 -10.18 4.75 -4.01
C LEU A 89 -11.17 4.47 -5.14
N ASP A 90 -11.83 5.51 -5.64
CA ASP A 90 -12.88 5.38 -6.64
C ASP A 90 -12.39 4.69 -7.94
N LYS A 91 -11.24 5.15 -8.47
CA LYS A 91 -10.70 4.68 -9.75
C LYS A 91 -10.04 3.30 -9.66
N THR A 92 -9.63 2.86 -8.47
CA THR A 92 -8.89 1.59 -8.30
C THR A 92 -9.68 0.50 -7.59
N PHE A 93 -10.84 0.80 -6.99
CA PHE A 93 -11.63 -0.14 -6.18
C PHE A 93 -11.92 -1.47 -6.90
N ASP A 94 -12.32 -1.40 -8.17
CA ASP A 94 -12.70 -2.58 -8.96
C ASP A 94 -11.51 -3.24 -9.70
N THR A 95 -10.28 -2.88 -9.34
CA THR A 95 -9.05 -3.43 -9.92
C THR A 95 -8.49 -4.55 -9.04
N ASP A 96 -7.43 -5.21 -9.49
CA ASP A 96 -6.73 -6.21 -8.68
C ASP A 96 -5.92 -5.59 -7.52
N TYR A 97 -5.73 -4.27 -7.50
CA TYR A 97 -4.96 -3.53 -6.49
C TYR A 97 -5.75 -2.32 -5.95
N PRO A 98 -6.87 -2.55 -5.25
CA PRO A 98 -7.71 -1.47 -4.77
C PRO A 98 -6.96 -0.58 -3.76
N ASP A 99 -7.05 0.72 -3.99
CA ASP A 99 -6.50 1.80 -3.16
C ASP A 99 -4.99 1.70 -2.90
N ALA A 100 -4.24 0.90 -3.66
CA ALA A 100 -2.87 0.56 -3.30
C ALA A 100 -1.93 1.76 -3.23
N LEU A 101 -2.16 2.82 -4.02
CA LEU A 101 -1.34 4.03 -3.98
C LEU A 101 -1.43 4.73 -2.62
N THR A 102 -2.64 4.85 -2.06
CA THR A 102 -2.88 5.39 -0.72
C THR A 102 -2.18 4.54 0.34
N GLN A 103 -2.36 3.22 0.26
CA GLN A 103 -1.78 2.28 1.23
C GLN A 103 -0.25 2.32 1.23
N ILE A 104 0.35 2.40 0.04
CA ILE A 104 1.80 2.51 -0.11
C ILE A 104 2.30 3.82 0.48
N HIS A 105 1.67 4.95 0.16
CA HIS A 105 2.05 6.24 0.71
C HIS A 105 1.99 6.24 2.25
N GLN A 106 0.88 5.77 2.83
CA GLN A 106 0.71 5.66 4.29
C GLN A 106 1.77 4.75 4.92
N LEU A 107 2.09 3.62 4.28
CA LEU A 107 3.12 2.73 4.75
C LEU A 107 4.48 3.43 4.82
N PHE A 108 4.87 4.13 3.75
CA PHE A 108 6.18 4.81 3.69
C PHE A 108 6.27 6.06 4.56
N ASN A 109 5.15 6.66 4.94
CA ASN A 109 5.09 7.71 5.97
C ASN A 109 5.34 7.17 7.39
N SER A 110 5.28 5.86 7.60
CA SER A 110 5.64 5.27 8.90
C SER A 110 7.15 5.27 9.11
N ASN A 111 7.59 5.77 10.27
CA ASN A 111 8.98 5.66 10.74
C ASN A 111 9.48 4.21 10.85
N ARG A 112 8.56 3.25 10.94
CA ARG A 112 8.89 1.82 11.03
C ARG A 112 8.96 1.13 9.69
N CYS A 113 8.55 1.77 8.59
CA CYS A 113 8.64 1.13 7.28
C CYS A 113 10.10 0.91 6.88
N GLY A 114 10.40 -0.33 6.48
CA GLY A 114 11.70 -0.73 5.94
C GLY A 114 12.14 0.06 4.71
N ASP A 115 13.40 -0.15 4.34
CA ASP A 115 14.01 0.49 3.18
C ASP A 115 13.42 -0.05 1.88
N LEU A 116 13.20 -1.37 1.82
CA LEU A 116 12.54 -2.07 0.73
C LEU A 116 11.31 -2.80 1.28
N VAL A 117 10.19 -2.69 0.58
CA VAL A 117 8.96 -3.40 0.88
C VAL A 117 8.62 -4.33 -0.27
N ILE A 118 8.25 -5.56 0.06
CA ILE A 118 8.02 -6.62 -0.92
C ILE A 118 6.65 -7.24 -0.67
N SER A 119 5.83 -7.28 -1.71
CA SER A 119 4.59 -8.04 -1.78
C SER A 119 4.85 -9.31 -2.57
N SER A 120 4.47 -10.47 -2.01
CA SER A 120 4.55 -11.73 -2.74
C SER A 120 3.44 -11.84 -3.77
N ASN A 121 3.70 -12.68 -4.77
CA ASN A 121 2.69 -13.12 -5.72
C ASN A 121 1.78 -14.18 -5.09
N GLU A 122 0.60 -14.37 -5.66
CA GLU A 122 -0.35 -15.38 -5.19
C GLU A 122 0.28 -16.79 -5.26
N GLY A 123 0.05 -17.59 -4.22
CA GLY A 123 0.64 -18.93 -4.08
C GLY A 123 2.08 -18.94 -3.55
N PHE A 124 2.68 -17.79 -3.29
CA PHE A 124 4.01 -17.67 -2.69
C PHE A 124 3.96 -17.11 -1.27
N ASP A 125 4.80 -17.66 -0.41
CA ASP A 125 5.08 -17.17 0.93
C ASP A 125 6.52 -16.66 1.01
N LEU A 126 6.74 -15.60 1.80
CA LEU A 126 8.07 -15.03 2.04
C LEU A 126 8.77 -15.68 3.25
N ARG A 127 8.11 -16.62 3.91
CA ARG A 127 8.64 -17.41 5.01
C ARG A 127 9.38 -18.64 4.47
N ASP A 128 10.58 -18.87 5.00
CA ASP A 128 11.40 -20.06 4.69
C ASP A 128 11.00 -21.28 5.53
N ASN A 129 10.63 -21.06 6.80
CA ASN A 129 10.18 -22.12 7.72
C ASN A 129 8.69 -21.95 8.06
N PHE A 130 7.96 -23.06 8.03
CA PHE A 130 6.58 -23.11 8.50
C PHE A 130 6.53 -23.12 10.02
N GLU A 131 5.58 -22.38 10.62
CA GLU A 131 5.24 -22.58 12.04
C GLU A 131 4.64 -23.98 12.22
N ILE A 132 4.64 -24.52 13.44
CA ILE A 132 3.97 -25.79 13.76
C ILE A 132 2.68 -25.46 14.51
N PRO A 133 1.50 -25.77 13.96
CA PRO A 133 1.26 -26.48 12.70
C PRO A 133 1.47 -25.61 11.45
N GLU A 134 1.75 -26.27 10.32
CA GLU A 134 2.04 -25.63 9.03
C GLU A 134 0.94 -24.61 8.64
N HIS A 135 1.35 -23.36 8.41
CA HIS A 135 0.46 -22.34 7.85
C HIS A 135 0.30 -22.55 6.35
N LYS A 136 -0.92 -22.93 5.93
CA LYS A 136 -1.28 -23.13 4.52
C LYS A 136 -1.82 -21.88 3.84
N SER A 137 -1.93 -20.77 4.57
CA SER A 137 -2.47 -19.51 4.09
C SER A 137 -1.80 -18.34 4.80
N SER A 138 -1.73 -17.21 4.11
CA SER A 138 -1.24 -15.94 4.63
C SER A 138 -2.02 -14.80 3.96
N HIS A 139 -1.82 -13.57 4.43
CA HIS A 139 -2.45 -12.37 3.87
C HIS A 139 -1.49 -11.17 3.93
N GLY A 140 -1.99 -9.98 3.59
CA GLY A 140 -1.23 -8.74 3.65
C GLY A 140 -0.41 -8.47 2.39
N SER A 141 -0.93 -8.86 1.22
CA SER A 141 -0.51 -8.29 -0.06
C SER A 141 -1.44 -7.13 -0.44
N LEU A 142 -1.08 -6.37 -1.47
CA LEU A 142 -1.93 -5.30 -2.01
C LEU A 142 -3.06 -5.80 -2.93
N LYS A 143 -3.21 -7.12 -3.06
CA LYS A 143 -4.23 -7.73 -3.91
C LYS A 143 -5.62 -7.57 -3.32
N LYS A 144 -6.63 -7.42 -4.19
CA LYS A 144 -8.03 -7.25 -3.78
C LYS A 144 -8.53 -8.32 -2.81
N GLU A 145 -8.06 -9.57 -2.94
CA GLU A 145 -8.42 -10.69 -2.07
C GLU A 145 -8.00 -10.47 -0.61
N HIS A 146 -7.00 -9.62 -0.35
CA HIS A 146 -6.53 -9.25 0.98
C HIS A 146 -6.99 -7.86 1.43
N MET A 147 -7.33 -7.00 0.48
CA MET A 147 -7.68 -5.60 0.74
C MET A 147 -9.19 -5.38 0.94
N LEU A 148 -10.04 -6.15 0.25
CA LEU A 148 -11.49 -6.03 0.37
C LEU A 148 -12.01 -6.84 1.54
N VAL A 149 -12.78 -6.18 2.41
CA VAL A 149 -13.43 -6.79 3.58
C VAL A 149 -14.90 -6.41 3.62
N PRO A 150 -15.79 -7.30 4.10
CA PRO A 150 -17.20 -6.98 4.22
C PRO A 150 -17.44 -5.97 5.35
N LEU A 151 -18.34 -5.03 5.12
CA LEU A 151 -18.95 -4.21 6.17
C LEU A 151 -20.39 -4.66 6.38
N ILE A 152 -20.73 -5.04 7.61
CA ILE A 152 -22.10 -5.40 8.00
C ILE A 152 -22.55 -4.44 9.10
N MET A 153 -23.62 -3.70 8.83
CA MET A 153 -24.21 -2.72 9.75
C MET A 153 -25.72 -2.85 9.78
N ASN A 154 -26.34 -2.49 10.91
CA ASN A 154 -27.79 -2.41 11.07
C ASN A 154 -28.39 -1.11 10.53
N LYS A 155 -27.58 -0.30 9.85
CA LYS A 155 -27.91 1.00 9.29
C LYS A 155 -27.36 1.07 7.87
N LYS A 156 -28.04 1.82 6.99
CA LYS A 156 -27.67 1.87 5.58
C LYS A 156 -26.60 2.94 5.37
N VAL A 157 -25.43 2.52 4.90
CA VAL A 157 -24.37 3.40 4.40
C VAL A 157 -24.69 3.80 2.95
N THR A 158 -24.57 5.09 2.63
CA THR A 158 -24.87 5.61 1.28
C THR A 158 -23.73 5.34 0.30
N GLU A 159 -22.49 5.41 0.78
CA GLU A 159 -21.28 5.16 0.00
C GLU A 159 -21.13 3.69 -0.37
N ASP A 160 -20.74 3.44 -1.62
CA ASP A 160 -20.48 2.11 -2.18
C ASP A 160 -19.02 1.68 -2.03
N LYS A 161 -18.10 2.65 -1.93
CA LYS A 161 -16.66 2.46 -1.75
C LYS A 161 -16.21 3.17 -0.49
N ILE A 162 -15.70 2.39 0.46
CA ILE A 162 -15.37 2.86 1.80
C ILE A 162 -14.02 2.27 2.26
N ARG A 163 -13.34 2.98 3.17
CA ARG A 163 -12.18 2.44 3.88
C ARG A 163 -12.56 2.04 5.29
N THR A 164 -11.89 1.04 5.84
CA THR A 164 -12.09 0.63 7.23
C THR A 164 -11.77 1.74 8.24
N VAL A 165 -10.87 2.66 7.88
CA VAL A 165 -10.55 3.85 8.70
C VAL A 165 -11.72 4.83 8.82
N ASP A 166 -12.69 4.79 7.89
CA ASP A 166 -13.90 5.63 7.92
C ASP A 166 -14.86 5.21 9.06
N LEU A 167 -14.73 3.97 9.55
CA LEU A 167 -15.58 3.46 10.63
C LEU A 167 -15.36 4.20 11.94
N PHE A 168 -14.12 4.56 12.26
CA PHE A 168 -13.81 5.24 13.53
C PHE A 168 -14.54 6.59 13.67
N PRO A 169 -14.35 7.59 12.77
CA PRO A 169 -15.08 8.85 12.87
C PRO A 169 -16.60 8.66 12.75
N THR A 170 -17.06 7.69 11.95
CA THR A 170 -18.48 7.33 11.84
C THR A 170 -19.08 6.85 13.17
N ILE A 171 -18.37 6.01 13.91
CA ILE A 171 -18.79 5.53 15.23
C ILE A 171 -18.82 6.69 16.24
N LEU A 172 -17.82 7.57 16.22
CA LEU A 172 -17.80 8.74 17.11
C LEU A 172 -19.01 9.64 16.90
N ARG A 173 -19.40 9.87 15.64
CA ARG A 173 -20.63 10.61 15.30
C ARG A 173 -21.87 9.97 15.93
N PHE A 174 -22.01 8.64 15.86
CA PHE A 174 -23.14 7.94 16.51
C PHE A 174 -23.16 8.09 18.03
N LEU A 175 -21.99 8.13 18.65
CA LEU A 175 -21.85 8.33 20.09
C LEU A 175 -21.97 9.80 20.49
N ASN A 176 -22.22 10.71 19.54
CA ASN A 176 -22.20 12.16 19.73
C ASN A 176 -20.88 12.64 20.38
N TYR A 177 -19.78 12.02 19.97
CA TYR A 177 -18.44 12.31 20.46
C TYR A 177 -17.63 12.98 19.36
N LYS A 178 -16.87 14.03 19.71
CA LYS A 178 -15.94 14.66 18.78
C LYS A 178 -14.58 14.00 18.91
N SER A 179 -13.98 13.61 17.79
CA SER A 179 -12.61 13.10 17.81
C SER A 179 -11.67 14.17 18.40
N PRO A 180 -10.82 13.82 19.38
CA PRO A 180 -9.84 14.76 19.93
C PRO A 180 -8.64 14.95 18.99
N ILE A 181 -8.55 14.13 17.94
CA ILE A 181 -7.46 14.12 16.97
C ILE A 181 -8.01 14.12 15.54
N LYS A 182 -7.21 14.62 14.60
CA LYS A 182 -7.49 14.44 13.17
C LYS A 182 -7.40 12.95 12.82
N THR A 183 -8.37 12.46 12.06
CA THR A 183 -8.42 11.09 11.55
C THR A 183 -8.18 11.09 10.04
N ASP A 184 -7.62 10.00 9.52
CA ASP A 184 -7.48 9.81 8.07
C ASP A 184 -8.81 9.43 7.42
N GLY A 185 -9.67 8.72 8.15
CA GLY A 185 -11.00 8.35 7.68
C GLY A 185 -11.98 9.53 7.69
N LYS A 186 -13.02 9.39 6.86
CA LYS A 186 -14.16 10.32 6.78
C LYS A 186 -15.41 9.74 7.46
N GLU A 187 -16.30 10.61 7.93
CA GLU A 187 -17.60 10.18 8.40
C GLU A 187 -18.44 9.69 7.21
N LEU A 188 -18.99 8.47 7.34
CA LEU A 188 -19.89 7.89 6.34
C LEU A 188 -21.29 8.48 6.50
N ASP A 189 -21.97 8.72 5.38
CA ASP A 189 -23.37 9.07 5.41
C ASP A 189 -24.23 7.84 5.72
N ILE A 190 -25.05 7.95 6.78
CA ILE A 190 -25.83 6.83 7.28
C ILE A 190 -27.27 7.25 7.54
N ASN A 191 -28.18 6.51 6.90
CA ASN A 191 -29.64 6.62 7.04
C ASN A 191 -30.17 5.60 8.06
#